data_AF-A0A2X0VA02-F1
#
_entry.id   AF-A0A2X0VA02-F1
#
_cell.length_a   1.000
_cell.length_b   1.000
_cell.length_c   1.000
_cell.angle_alpha   90.00
_cell.angle_beta   90.00
_cell.angle_gamma   90.00
#
_symmetry.space_group_name_H-M   'P 1'
#
loop_
_entity.id
_entity.type
_entity.pdbx_description
1 polymer ?
#
loop_
_entity_poly.entity_id
_entity_poly.type
_entity_poly.pdbx_seq_one_letter_code
_entity_poly.pdbx_strand_id
1 'polypeptide(L)'
;MSQTNSYRKPYNPPIDKTWWAKHPFYFRYMLREGTSFAAVFAGLEIMLGVFMFALCDFTAPVATAQSTAPYLWFVQEFLGNPLVLLINVAVLGAALFHAVTFFALMPKAVRVFMNKTTTELVPEMMVQGALYAAFGGATVVILALAFLTMP
;
A
#
# COMPACT_ATOMS: atom_id res chain seq x y z
N MET A 1 29.94 -49.98 -7.51
CA MET A 1 30.47 -49.03 -6.51
C MET A 1 29.61 -49.13 -5.27
N SER A 2 30.16 -49.41 -4.08
CA SER A 2 29.35 -49.47 -2.85
C SER A 2 28.95 -48.06 -2.43
N GLN A 3 27.68 -47.88 -2.06
CA GLN A 3 27.19 -46.63 -1.46
C GLN A 3 27.97 -46.37 -0.16
N THR A 4 28.63 -45.22 -0.06
CA THR A 4 29.32 -44.80 1.17
C THR A 4 28.30 -44.19 2.12
N ASN A 5 28.06 -44.81 3.28
CA ASN A 5 27.16 -44.27 4.28
C ASN A 5 27.83 -43.10 5.03
N SER A 6 27.13 -41.97 5.14
CA SER A 6 27.59 -40.82 5.94
C SER A 6 27.13 -40.97 7.39
N TYR A 7 28.07 -40.95 8.35
CA TYR A 7 27.78 -41.00 9.79
C TYR A 7 27.49 -39.62 10.41
N ARG A 8 27.43 -38.56 9.60
CA ARG A 8 27.16 -37.21 10.09
C ARG A 8 25.71 -37.13 10.60
N LYS A 9 25.53 -36.46 11.73
CA LYS A 9 24.22 -36.09 12.29
C LYS A 9 24.09 -34.56 12.32
N PRO A 10 23.73 -33.92 11.19
CA PRO A 10 23.54 -32.48 11.16
C PRO A 10 22.47 -32.06 12.17
N TYR A 11 22.79 -31.08 13.00
CA TYR A 11 21.82 -30.46 13.89
C TYR A 11 20.92 -29.51 13.10
N ASN A 12 19.60 -29.63 13.27
CA ASN A 12 18.62 -28.74 12.66
C ASN A 12 18.00 -27.85 13.76
N PRO A 13 18.49 -26.61 13.96
CA PRO A 13 17.96 -25.73 15.00
C PRO A 13 16.49 -25.39 14.72
N PRO A 14 15.61 -25.38 15.73
CA PRO A 14 14.23 -24.95 15.57
C PRO A 14 14.16 -23.44 15.29
N ILE A 15 13.19 -23.02 14.47
CA ILE A 15 12.89 -21.60 14.22
C ILE A 15 11.59 -21.25 14.96
N ASP A 16 11.69 -20.35 15.94
CA ASP A 16 10.54 -19.91 16.73
C ASP A 16 9.58 -19.04 15.92
N LYS A 17 8.27 -19.07 16.22
CA LYS A 17 7.26 -18.22 15.56
C LYS A 17 7.52 -16.70 15.68
N THR A 18 8.28 -16.29 16.69
CA THR A 18 8.65 -14.90 16.99
C THR A 18 10.08 -14.56 16.53
N TRP A 19 10.68 -15.37 15.64
CA TRP A 19 12.04 -15.13 15.12
C TRP A 19 12.24 -13.69 14.62
N TRP A 20 11.20 -13.12 14.00
CA TRP A 20 11.23 -11.78 13.41
C TRP A 20 11.28 -10.65 14.44
N ALA A 21 10.82 -10.90 15.67
CA ALA A 21 10.85 -9.91 16.75
C ALA A 21 12.25 -9.78 17.39
N LYS A 22 13.14 -10.75 17.16
CA LYS A 22 14.46 -10.81 17.80
C LYS A 22 15.51 -9.88 17.18
N HIS A 23 15.30 -9.41 15.96
CA HIS A 23 16.26 -8.55 15.25
C HIS A 23 15.55 -7.38 14.57
N PRO A 24 16.05 -6.14 14.71
CA PRO A 24 15.36 -4.94 14.21
C PRO A 24 15.16 -4.94 12.70
N PHE A 25 16.06 -5.57 11.93
CA PHE A 25 15.87 -5.73 10.48
C PHE A 25 14.63 -6.58 10.16
N TYR A 26 14.43 -7.71 10.84
CA TYR A 26 13.29 -8.58 10.61
C TYR A 26 11.99 -7.96 11.12
N PHE A 27 12.05 -7.22 12.23
CA PHE A 27 10.91 -6.46 12.70
C PHE A 27 10.46 -5.43 11.66
N ARG A 28 11.39 -4.63 11.09
CA ARG A 28 11.07 -3.66 10.03
C ARG A 28 10.56 -4.32 8.76
N TYR A 29 11.07 -5.50 8.41
CA TYR A 29 10.53 -6.31 7.32
C TYR A 29 9.07 -6.69 7.60
N MET A 30 8.75 -7.24 8.78
CA MET A 30 7.37 -7.59 9.13
C MET A 30 6.46 -6.37 9.19
N LEU A 31 6.96 -5.22 9.66
CA LEU A 31 6.23 -3.95 9.65
C LEU A 31 5.90 -3.52 8.22
N ARG A 32 6.85 -3.65 7.27
CA ARG A 32 6.63 -3.38 5.85
C ARG A 32 5.56 -4.29 5.27
N GLU A 33 5.65 -5.60 5.49
CA GLU A 33 4.62 -6.54 5.01
C GLU A 33 3.26 -6.26 5.66
N GLY A 34 3.27 -5.80 6.92
CA GLY A 34 2.09 -5.43 7.67
C GLY A 34 1.29 -4.26 7.08
N THR A 35 1.89 -3.43 6.22
CA THR A 35 1.13 -2.36 5.53
C THR A 35 0.05 -2.93 4.62
N SER A 36 0.11 -4.21 4.26
CA SER A 36 -0.96 -4.91 3.54
C SER A 36 -2.30 -4.90 4.27
N PHE A 37 -2.31 -4.97 5.60
CA PHE A 37 -3.55 -4.86 6.39
C PHE A 37 -4.20 -3.48 6.22
N ALA A 38 -3.39 -2.43 6.23
CA ALA A 38 -3.87 -1.06 5.99
C ALA A 38 -4.41 -0.90 4.56
N ALA A 39 -3.73 -1.49 3.57
CA ALA A 39 -4.18 -1.47 2.17
C ALA A 39 -5.51 -2.22 1.97
N VAL A 40 -5.67 -3.39 2.62
CA VAL A 40 -6.93 -4.14 2.60
C VAL A 40 -8.05 -3.34 3.26
N PHE A 41 -7.78 -2.71 4.41
CA PHE A 41 -8.76 -1.84 5.08
C PHE A 41 -9.20 -0.69 4.17
N ALA A 42 -8.26 0.04 3.57
CA ALA A 42 -8.58 1.12 2.63
C ALA A 42 -9.40 0.62 1.43
N GLY A 43 -9.05 -0.54 0.89
CA GLY A 43 -9.81 -1.17 -0.20
C GLY A 43 -11.24 -1.52 0.20
N LEU A 44 -11.44 -2.11 1.38
CA LEU A 44 -12.77 -2.40 1.93
C LEU A 44 -13.59 -1.13 2.16
N GLU A 45 -12.97 -0.08 2.68
CA GLU A 45 -13.62 1.22 2.91
C GLU A 45 -14.06 1.88 1.59
N ILE A 46 -13.21 1.87 0.56
CA ILE A 46 -13.58 2.37 -0.78
C ILE A 46 -14.71 1.53 -1.36
N MET A 47 -14.66 0.20 -1.26
CA MET A 47 -15.74 -0.68 -1.74
C MET A 47 -17.05 -0.40 -1.01
N LEU A 48 -17.02 -0.16 0.30
CA LEU A 48 -18.19 0.25 1.06
C LEU A 48 -18.74 1.59 0.55
N GLY A 49 -17.88 2.58 0.32
CA GLY A 49 -18.29 3.88 -0.22
C GLY A 49 -18.95 3.78 -1.59
N VAL A 50 -18.36 2.99 -2.51
CA VAL A 50 -18.95 2.72 -3.84
C VAL A 50 -20.28 1.98 -3.70
N PHE A 51 -20.37 1.00 -2.81
CA PHE A 51 -21.61 0.27 -2.57
C PHE A 51 -22.72 1.19 -2.02
N MET A 52 -22.40 2.04 -1.02
CA MET A 52 -23.34 3.02 -0.47
C MET A 52 -23.77 4.06 -1.53
N PHE A 53 -22.85 4.49 -2.40
CA PHE A 53 -23.18 5.35 -3.53
C PHE A 53 -24.14 4.66 -4.51
N ALA A 54 -23.89 3.39 -4.85
CA ALA A 54 -24.73 2.62 -5.76
C ALA A 54 -26.16 2.37 -5.22
N LEU A 55 -26.36 2.44 -3.90
CA LEU A 55 -27.68 2.35 -3.26
C LEU A 55 -28.46 3.67 -3.28
N CYS A 56 -27.86 4.78 -3.73
CA CYS A 56 -28.57 6.05 -3.88
C CYS A 56 -29.64 5.96 -4.99
N ASP A 57 -30.69 6.75 -4.87
CA ASP A 57 -31.72 6.87 -5.89
C ASP A 57 -31.26 7.83 -7.00
N PHE A 58 -30.84 7.24 -8.11
CA PHE A 58 -30.42 7.95 -9.33
C PHE A 58 -31.59 8.31 -10.27
N THR A 59 -32.83 7.94 -9.93
CA THR A 59 -34.00 8.28 -10.76
C THR A 59 -34.55 9.67 -10.45
N ALA A 60 -34.19 10.23 -9.29
CA ALA A 60 -34.58 11.57 -8.90
C ALA A 60 -33.98 12.63 -9.85
N PRO A 61 -34.75 13.63 -10.30
CA PRO A 61 -34.26 14.67 -11.22
C PRO A 61 -33.22 15.60 -10.57
N VAL A 62 -33.17 15.62 -9.23
CA VAL A 62 -32.23 16.42 -8.43
C VAL A 62 -31.77 15.59 -7.25
N ALA A 63 -30.48 15.67 -6.90
CA ALA A 63 -29.94 15.05 -5.70
C ALA A 63 -30.53 15.72 -4.44
N THR A 64 -31.15 14.93 -3.57
CA THR A 64 -31.71 15.37 -2.30
C THR A 64 -31.09 14.55 -1.16
N ALA A 65 -31.26 15.02 0.09
CA ALA A 65 -30.82 14.24 1.25
C ALA A 65 -31.47 12.84 1.30
N GLN A 66 -32.71 12.72 0.85
CA GLN A 66 -33.40 11.43 0.79
C GLN A 66 -32.85 10.54 -0.32
N SER A 67 -32.63 11.08 -1.53
CA SER A 67 -32.13 10.28 -2.65
C SER A 67 -30.65 9.87 -2.49
N THR A 68 -29.89 10.60 -1.67
CA THR A 68 -28.47 10.33 -1.38
C THR A 68 -28.22 9.76 0.02
N ALA A 69 -29.28 9.40 0.75
CA ALA A 69 -29.21 9.03 2.16
C ALA A 69 -28.16 7.94 2.48
N PRO A 70 -28.01 6.84 1.70
CA PRO A 70 -27.01 5.82 1.99
C PRO A 70 -25.57 6.36 1.91
N TYR A 71 -25.26 7.19 0.91
CA TYR A 71 -23.93 7.78 0.78
C TYR A 71 -23.68 8.87 1.82
N LEU A 72 -24.71 9.66 2.17
CA LEU A 72 -24.60 10.64 3.26
C LEU A 72 -24.30 9.96 4.60
N TRP A 73 -24.93 8.83 4.90
CA TRP A 73 -24.58 8.03 6.08
C TRP A 73 -23.10 7.58 6.05
N PHE A 74 -22.61 7.09 4.90
CA PHE A 74 -21.21 6.69 4.75
C PHE A 74 -20.26 7.85 5.05
N VAL A 75 -20.53 9.04 4.54
CA VAL A 75 -19.67 10.21 4.74
C VAL A 75 -19.78 10.78 6.16
N GLN A 76 -21.00 10.97 6.66
CA GLN A 76 -21.25 11.70 7.91
C GLN A 76 -21.08 10.83 9.14
N GLU A 77 -21.60 9.60 9.10
CA GLU A 77 -21.66 8.73 10.27
C GLU A 77 -20.50 7.74 10.32
N PHE A 78 -20.13 7.15 9.18
CA PHE A 78 -19.01 6.20 9.12
C PHE A 78 -17.66 6.90 9.03
N LEU A 79 -17.41 7.69 7.98
CA LEU A 79 -16.14 8.42 7.82
C LEU A 79 -15.99 9.57 8.82
N GLY A 80 -17.09 10.20 9.24
CA GLY A 80 -17.10 11.25 10.27
C GLY A 80 -16.84 10.74 11.68
N ASN A 81 -16.84 9.41 11.90
CA ASN A 81 -16.55 8.83 13.20
C ASN A 81 -15.06 9.09 13.59
N PRO A 82 -14.78 9.68 14.78
CA PRO A 82 -13.41 9.98 15.20
C PRO A 82 -12.47 8.77 15.20
N LEU A 83 -12.98 7.57 15.51
CA LEU A 83 -12.19 6.34 15.48
C LEU A 83 -11.79 5.98 14.03
N VAL A 84 -12.71 6.07 13.08
CA VAL A 84 -12.44 5.79 11.67
C VAL A 84 -11.46 6.81 11.10
N LEU A 85 -11.60 8.09 11.46
CA LEU A 85 -10.62 9.13 11.10
C LEU A 85 -9.21 8.79 11.60
N LEU A 86 -9.07 8.39 12.88
CA LEU A 86 -7.76 8.00 13.44
C LEU A 86 -7.18 6.78 12.73
N ILE A 87 -8.01 5.78 12.41
CA ILE A 87 -7.59 4.62 11.62
C ILE A 87 -7.12 5.06 10.24
N ASN A 88 -7.85 5.95 9.55
CA ASN A 88 -7.48 6.43 8.23
C ASN A 88 -6.19 7.26 8.22
N VAL A 89 -5.92 8.03 9.28
CA VAL A 89 -4.61 8.69 9.46
C VAL A 89 -3.50 7.63 9.60
N ALA A 90 -3.72 6.56 10.37
CA ALA A 90 -2.76 5.47 10.49
C ALA A 90 -2.56 4.71 9.17
N VAL A 91 -3.63 4.50 8.40
CA VAL A 91 -3.62 3.90 7.06
C VAL A 91 -2.81 4.77 6.08
N LEU A 92 -3.00 6.09 6.11
CA LEU A 92 -2.19 7.02 5.32
C LEU A 92 -0.71 6.92 5.70
N GLY A 93 -0.38 6.89 7.00
CA GLY A 93 0.98 6.68 7.47
C GLY A 93 1.58 5.36 6.96
N ALA A 94 0.81 4.28 7.00
CA ALA A 94 1.22 2.97 6.48
C ALA A 94 1.42 2.98 4.96
N ALA A 95 0.56 3.66 4.21
CA ALA A 95 0.68 3.80 2.76
C ALA A 95 1.91 4.63 2.35
N LEU A 96 2.23 5.70 3.08
CA LEU A 96 3.45 6.48 2.86
C LEU A 96 4.70 5.66 3.18
N PHE A 97 4.70 4.94 4.31
CA PHE A 97 5.79 4.02 4.65
C PHE A 97 5.97 2.91 3.60
N HIS A 98 4.86 2.38 3.08
CA HIS A 98 4.86 1.43 1.97
C HIS A 98 5.50 2.03 0.72
N ALA A 99 5.10 3.23 0.30
CA ALA A 99 5.67 3.90 -0.87
C ALA A 99 7.20 4.07 -0.74
N VAL A 100 7.68 4.56 0.40
CA VAL A 100 9.12 4.76 0.66
C VAL A 100 9.90 3.45 0.53
N THR A 101 9.41 2.38 1.17
CA THR A 101 10.08 1.08 1.14
C THR A 101 9.98 0.40 -0.22
N PHE A 102 8.86 0.54 -0.92
CA PHE A 102 8.66 0.03 -2.27
C PHE A 102 9.60 0.71 -3.27
N PHE A 103 9.71 2.04 -3.23
CA PHE A 103 10.62 2.78 -4.10
C PHE A 103 12.09 2.39 -3.85
N ALA A 104 12.49 2.18 -2.59
CA ALA A 104 13.83 1.70 -2.27
C ALA A 104 14.15 0.28 -2.77
N LEU A 105 13.12 -0.56 -2.99
CA LEU A 105 13.29 -1.93 -3.48
C LEU A 105 13.21 -2.02 -5.01
N MET A 106 12.57 -1.06 -5.66
CA MET A 106 12.35 -1.09 -7.11
C MET A 106 13.61 -1.24 -7.97
N PRO A 107 14.72 -0.50 -7.72
CA PRO A 107 15.95 -0.68 -8.50
C PRO A 107 16.52 -2.10 -8.45
N LYS A 108 16.20 -2.87 -7.40
CA LYS A 108 16.69 -4.24 -7.19
C LYS A 108 15.81 -5.26 -7.91
N ALA A 109 14.52 -4.96 -8.08
CA ALA A 109 13.57 -5.83 -8.77
C ALA A 109 13.61 -5.64 -10.29
N VAL A 110 13.80 -4.40 -10.76
CA VAL A 110 13.82 -4.05 -12.18
C VAL A 110 15.22 -3.61 -12.58
N ARG A 111 15.96 -4.52 -13.23
CA ARG A 111 17.33 -4.25 -13.70
C ARG A 111 17.30 -3.65 -15.11
N VAL A 112 17.48 -2.33 -15.18
CA VAL A 112 17.61 -1.60 -16.45
C VAL A 112 19.09 -1.38 -16.75
N PHE A 113 19.56 -1.89 -17.89
CA PHE A 113 20.94 -1.70 -18.34
C PHE A 113 21.12 -0.37 -19.07
N MET A 114 22.23 0.32 -18.82
CA MET A 114 22.55 1.62 -19.44
C MET A 114 22.78 1.50 -20.96
N ASN A 115 23.29 0.37 -21.41
CA ASN A 115 23.54 0.08 -22.81
C ASN A 115 23.52 -1.44 -23.06
N LYS A 116 23.63 -1.86 -24.33
CA LYS A 116 23.62 -3.27 -24.73
C LYS A 116 24.99 -3.96 -24.58
N THR A 117 26.04 -3.21 -24.25
CA THR A 117 27.45 -3.66 -24.33
C THR A 117 28.09 -3.91 -22.97
N THR A 118 27.46 -3.46 -21.88
CA THR A 118 27.97 -3.56 -20.51
C THR A 118 26.88 -4.07 -19.58
N THR A 119 27.27 -4.54 -18.39
CA THR A 119 26.34 -4.94 -17.32
C THR A 119 26.01 -3.80 -16.35
N GLU A 120 26.37 -2.56 -16.72
CA GLU A 120 26.12 -1.38 -15.90
C GLU A 120 24.61 -1.08 -15.85
N LEU A 121 24.09 -0.94 -14.64
CA LEU A 121 22.69 -0.63 -14.39
C LEU A 121 22.47 0.88 -14.31
N VAL A 122 21.25 1.32 -14.63
CA VAL A 122 20.80 2.69 -14.36
C VAL A 122 20.98 2.98 -12.87
N PRO A 123 21.56 4.15 -12.50
CA PRO A 123 21.75 4.52 -11.10
C PRO A 123 20.45 4.44 -10.28
N GLU A 124 20.51 3.85 -9.08
CA GLU A 124 19.32 3.66 -8.23
C GLU A 124 18.58 4.98 -7.97
N MET A 125 19.33 6.08 -7.80
CA MET A 125 18.78 7.42 -7.58
C MET A 125 17.90 7.89 -8.74
N MET A 126 18.21 7.52 -9.98
CA MET A 126 17.38 7.90 -11.14
C MET A 126 16.03 7.17 -11.09
N VAL A 127 16.05 5.87 -10.78
CA VAL A 127 14.82 5.06 -10.67
C VAL A 127 13.98 5.53 -9.49
N GLN A 128 14.57 5.70 -8.31
CA GLN A 128 13.87 6.19 -7.12
C GLN A 128 13.36 7.61 -7.32
N GLY A 129 14.19 8.50 -7.87
CA GLY A 129 13.82 9.89 -8.15
C GLY A 129 12.66 9.98 -9.13
N ALA A 130 12.64 9.16 -10.18
CA ALA A 130 11.51 9.09 -11.11
C ALA A 130 10.23 8.60 -10.42
N LEU A 131 10.32 7.61 -9.53
CA LEU A 131 9.16 7.12 -8.76
C LEU A 131 8.61 8.19 -7.81
N TYR A 132 9.47 8.90 -7.08
CA TYR A 132 9.03 10.01 -6.22
C TYR A 132 8.46 11.19 -7.01
N ALA A 133 9.05 11.52 -8.17
CA ALA A 133 8.53 12.56 -9.05
C ALA A 133 7.15 12.18 -9.60
N ALA A 134 6.97 10.93 -10.03
CA ALA A 134 5.67 10.41 -10.47
C ALA A 134 4.65 10.40 -9.33
N PHE A 135 5.04 9.97 -8.12
CA PHE A 135 4.19 9.98 -6.94
C PHE A 135 3.71 11.40 -6.60
N GLY A 136 4.63 12.36 -6.45
CA GLY A 136 4.29 13.75 -6.15
C GLY A 136 3.46 14.40 -7.26
N GLY A 137 3.84 14.18 -8.52
CA GLY A 137 3.10 14.68 -9.68
C GLY A 137 1.67 14.14 -9.74
N ALA A 138 1.48 12.83 -9.56
CA ALA A 138 0.17 12.21 -9.52
C ALA A 138 -0.68 12.73 -8.36
N THR A 139 -0.11 12.88 -7.16
CA THR A 139 -0.81 13.48 -6.01
C THR A 139 -1.32 14.89 -6.33
N VAL A 140 -0.48 15.75 -6.91
CA VAL A 140 -0.88 17.11 -7.29
C VAL A 140 -2.01 17.09 -8.32
N VAL A 141 -1.88 16.27 -9.36
CA VAL A 141 -2.91 16.17 -10.42
C VAL A 141 -4.24 15.66 -9.85
N ILE A 142 -4.22 14.63 -9.01
CA ILE A 142 -5.43 14.07 -8.39
C ILE A 142 -6.11 15.12 -7.50
N LEU A 143 -5.35 15.80 -6.65
CA LEU A 143 -5.92 16.86 -5.78
C LEU A 143 -6.46 18.03 -6.60
N ALA A 144 -5.74 18.45 -7.65
CA ALA A 144 -6.21 19.50 -8.54
C ALA A 144 -7.54 19.12 -9.21
N LEU A 145 -7.65 17.92 -9.78
CA LEU A 145 -8.89 17.45 -10.39
C LEU A 145 -10.03 17.34 -9.37
N ALA A 146 -9.74 16.84 -8.17
CA ALA A 146 -10.74 16.65 -7.12
C ALA A 146 -11.31 17.97 -6.57
N PHE A 147 -10.51 19.03 -6.48
CA PHE A 147 -10.91 20.27 -5.81
C PHE A 147 -11.11 21.46 -6.74
N LEU A 148 -10.42 21.56 -7.88
CA LEU A 148 -10.61 22.69 -8.82
C LEU A 148 -11.94 22.61 -9.59
N THR A 149 -12.58 21.45 -9.59
CA THR A 149 -13.88 21.22 -10.23
C THR A 149 -15.05 21.35 -9.26
N MET A 150 -14.77 21.62 -7.97
CA MET A 150 -15.82 21.85 -6.99
C MET A 150 -16.45 23.25 -7.20
N PRO A 151 -17.79 23.37 -7.18
CA PRO A 151 -18.50 24.64 -7.32
C PRO A 151 -18.33 25.56 -6.10
#